data_AF-A0A1M5EJ56-F1
#
_entry.id   AF-A0A1M5EJ56-F1
#
_cell.length_a   1.000
_cell.length_b   1.000
_cell.length_c   1.000
_cell.angle_alpha   90.00
_cell.angle_beta   90.00
_cell.angle_gamma   90.00
#
_symmetry.space_group_name_H-M   'P 1'
#
loop_
_entity.id
_entity.type
_entity.pdbx_description
1 polymer ?
#
loop_
_entity_poly.entity_id
_entity_poly.type
_entity_poly.pdbx_seq_one_letter_code
_entity_poly.pdbx_strand_id
1 'polypeptide(L)'
;MAPLTQKDIDYIDSNFKWPLQYDDIWNRYVVMLFPAFLLFLGLIIPIEIGLTKFSASWAILLLGFAVYFIIYHSKRIEAERKFYSIPVTSFQLTNIEEYLKQLKWTILEKNSSYISARTPTSLTSWGENITILFRENELLFNSRPDAQPNTYKRDCVNFEALYNLLNNDAKQLTDRL
;
A
#
# COMPACT_ATOMS: atom_id res chain seq x y z
N MET A 1 -11.94 -5.14 7.14
CA MET A 1 -11.83 -3.92 6.31
C MET A 1 -13.25 -3.41 6.15
N ALA A 2 -13.48 -2.11 6.32
CA ALA A 2 -14.80 -1.55 6.02
C ALA A 2 -15.07 -1.65 4.49
N PRO A 3 -16.31 -1.89 4.06
CA PRO A 3 -16.66 -1.90 2.64
C PRO A 3 -16.35 -0.54 2.00
N LEU A 4 -15.95 -0.52 0.73
CA LEU A 4 -15.68 0.73 0.01
C LEU A 4 -16.98 1.49 -0.18
N THR A 5 -16.98 2.78 0.18
CA THR A 5 -18.09 3.67 -0.13
C THR A 5 -17.96 4.24 -1.54
N GLN A 6 -19.06 4.69 -2.14
CA GLN A 6 -19.01 5.34 -3.47
C GLN A 6 -18.06 6.55 -3.48
N LYS A 7 -18.03 7.32 -2.38
CA LYS A 7 -17.11 8.44 -2.20
C LYS A 7 -15.64 8.01 -2.24
N ASP A 8 -15.31 6.83 -1.71
CA ASP A 8 -13.95 6.28 -1.77
C ASP A 8 -13.59 5.92 -3.22
N ILE A 9 -14.51 5.29 -3.95
CA ILE A 9 -14.34 4.94 -5.37
C ILE A 9 -14.10 6.21 -6.19
N ASP A 10 -14.96 7.23 -6.07
CA ASP A 10 -14.83 8.49 -6.81
C ASP A 10 -13.49 9.20 -6.52
N TYR A 11 -13.05 9.15 -5.25
CA TYR A 11 -11.75 9.69 -4.85
C TYR A 11 -10.58 8.92 -5.46
N ILE A 12 -10.61 7.58 -5.38
CA ILE A 12 -9.60 6.71 -5.98
C ILE A 12 -9.55 6.96 -7.48
N ASP A 13 -10.70 7.12 -8.12
CA ASP A 13 -10.77 7.32 -9.55
C ASP A 13 -10.11 8.62 -10.01
N SER A 14 -10.29 9.68 -9.22
CA SER A 14 -9.75 11.00 -9.51
C SER A 14 -8.26 11.14 -9.12
N ASN A 15 -7.80 10.41 -8.09
CA ASN A 15 -6.50 10.63 -7.46
C ASN A 15 -5.52 9.46 -7.59
N PHE A 16 -5.98 8.30 -8.07
CA PHE A 16 -5.21 7.04 -8.13
C PHE A 16 -4.58 6.66 -6.79
N LYS A 17 -5.24 7.04 -5.68
CA LYS A 17 -4.76 6.84 -4.33
C LYS A 17 -5.93 6.58 -3.38
N TRP A 18 -5.72 5.73 -2.38
CA TRP A 18 -6.65 5.60 -1.25
C TRP A 18 -6.83 6.94 -0.53
N PRO A 19 -8.06 7.36 -0.15
CA PRO A 19 -8.24 8.45 0.78
C PRO A 19 -7.57 8.12 2.13
N LEU A 20 -7.00 9.12 2.80
CA LEU A 20 -6.51 8.95 4.17
C LEU A 20 -7.70 8.88 5.11
N GLN A 21 -7.85 7.76 5.81
CA GLN A 21 -8.83 7.64 6.88
C GLN A 21 -8.17 7.89 8.23
N TYR A 22 -8.93 8.43 9.18
CA TYR A 22 -8.42 8.69 10.53
C TYR A 22 -7.96 7.39 11.21
N ASP A 23 -8.69 6.30 10.98
CA ASP A 23 -8.38 4.98 11.51
C ASP A 23 -7.06 4.42 10.97
N ASP A 24 -6.62 4.83 9.78
CA ASP A 24 -5.31 4.41 9.25
C ASP A 24 -4.17 4.99 10.10
N ILE A 25 -4.35 6.20 10.65
CA ILE A 25 -3.34 6.84 11.51
C ILE A 25 -3.07 5.98 12.74
N TRP A 26 -4.13 5.54 13.41
CA TRP A 26 -4.01 4.78 14.67
C TRP A 26 -3.68 3.31 14.45
N ASN A 27 -4.25 2.68 13.42
CA ASN A 27 -4.10 1.23 13.22
C ASN A 27 -2.87 0.86 12.39
N ARG A 28 -2.38 1.76 11.52
CA ARG A 28 -1.29 1.46 10.58
C ARG A 28 -0.10 2.39 10.76
N TYR A 29 -0.35 3.66 11.06
CA TYR A 29 0.68 4.69 11.07
C TYR A 29 1.05 5.20 12.46
N VAL A 30 0.67 4.49 13.53
CA VAL A 30 1.08 4.80 14.91
C VAL A 30 2.61 4.87 15.06
N VAL A 31 3.33 4.12 14.21
CA VAL A 31 4.80 4.18 14.11
C VAL A 31 5.32 5.59 13.78
N MET A 32 4.52 6.48 13.19
CA MET A 32 4.88 7.89 12.97
C MET A 32 5.03 8.70 14.26
N LEU A 33 4.50 8.23 15.40
CA LEU A 33 4.74 8.86 16.70
C LEU A 33 6.21 8.72 17.12
N PHE A 34 6.92 7.69 16.64
CA PHE A 34 8.32 7.47 16.97
C PHE A 34 9.24 8.60 16.46
N PRO A 35 9.21 9.01 15.18
CA PRO A 35 9.97 10.19 14.74
C PRO A 35 9.59 11.47 15.48
N ALA A 36 8.32 11.69 15.81
CA ALA A 36 7.90 12.86 16.59
C ALA A 36 8.52 12.83 18.01
N PHE A 37 8.58 11.66 18.64
CA PHE A 37 9.26 11.46 19.91
C PHE A 37 10.76 11.71 19.81
N LEU A 38 11.42 11.26 18.74
CA LEU A 38 12.85 11.56 18.50
C LEU A 38 13.11 13.06 18.31
N LEU A 39 12.25 13.77 17.58
CA LEU A 39 12.32 15.23 17.45
C LEU A 39 12.22 15.90 18.83
N PHE A 40 11.23 15.49 19.63
CA PHE A 40 11.02 16.01 20.97
C PHE A 40 12.27 15.82 21.84
N LEU A 41 12.84 14.61 21.88
CA LEU A 41 14.08 14.34 22.64
C LEU A 41 15.26 15.17 22.13
N GLY A 42 15.40 15.31 20.81
CA GLY A 42 16.46 16.12 20.20
C GLY A 42 16.39 17.60 20.58
N LEU A 43 15.20 18.12 20.85
CA LEU A 43 14.98 19.51 21.28
C LEU A 43 15.10 19.69 22.79
N ILE A 44 14.55 18.77 23.59
CA ILE A 44 14.49 18.90 25.05
C ILE A 44 15.83 18.62 25.71
N ILE A 45 16.60 17.64 25.23
CA ILE A 45 17.87 17.25 25.87
C ILE A 45 18.81 18.47 26.02
N PRO A 46 19.13 19.25 24.98
CA PRO A 46 19.98 20.44 25.12
C PRO A 46 19.45 21.52 26.06
N ILE A 47 18.12 21.61 26.22
CA ILE A 47 17.47 22.58 27.12
C ILE A 47 17.68 22.16 28.58
N GLU A 48 17.45 20.89 28.88
CA GLU A 48 17.49 20.36 30.26
C GLU A 48 18.91 20.18 30.81
N ILE A 49 19.83 19.64 30.00
CA ILE A 49 21.21 19.37 30.46
C ILE A 49 22.21 20.46 30.05
N GLY A 50 21.73 21.50 29.38
CA GLY A 50 22.54 22.60 28.84
C GLY A 50 23.24 22.27 27.53
N LEU A 51 23.64 23.32 26.81
CA LEU A 51 24.29 23.22 25.50
C LEU A 51 25.78 22.89 25.65
N THR A 52 26.10 21.60 25.67
CA THR A 52 27.46 21.05 25.70
C THR A 52 27.76 20.42 24.35
N LYS A 53 29.04 20.15 24.04
CA LYS A 53 29.42 19.41 22.81
C LYS A 53 28.70 18.06 22.72
N PHE A 54 28.60 17.36 23.85
CA PHE A 54 27.91 16.07 23.93
C PHE A 54 26.40 16.18 23.65
N SER A 55 25.70 17.09 24.34
CA SER A 55 24.25 17.27 24.16
C SER A 55 23.90 17.77 22.76
N ALA A 56 24.73 18.65 22.18
CA ALA A 56 24.57 19.11 20.80
C ALA A 56 24.77 17.99 19.78
N SER A 57 25.82 17.15 19.93
CA SER A 57 26.04 16.01 19.03
C SER A 57 24.90 14.99 19.11
N TRP A 58 24.38 14.71 20.31
CA TRP A 58 23.26 13.80 20.49
C TRP A 58 21.96 14.36 19.89
N ALA A 59 21.69 15.64 20.09
CA ALA A 59 20.55 16.33 19.48
C ALA A 59 20.59 16.27 17.96
N ILE A 60 21.74 16.57 17.35
CA ILE A 60 21.91 16.49 15.88
C ILE A 60 21.62 15.07 15.38
N LEU A 61 22.15 14.05 16.07
CA LEU A 61 21.92 12.65 15.70
C LEU A 61 20.43 12.29 15.78
N LEU A 62 19.75 12.65 16.87
CA LEU A 62 18.32 12.38 17.06
C LEU A 62 17.46 13.09 16.01
N LEU A 63 17.76 14.37 15.73
CA LEU A 63 17.08 15.14 14.68
C LEU A 63 17.32 14.51 13.30
N GLY A 64 18.54 14.06 13.01
CA GLY A 64 18.88 13.36 11.78
C GLY A 64 18.06 12.08 11.59
N PHE A 65 17.99 11.23 12.63
CA PHE A 65 17.17 10.02 12.61
C PHE A 65 15.68 10.34 12.49
N ALA A 66 15.18 11.34 13.21
CA ALA A 66 13.80 11.76 13.11
C ALA A 66 13.42 12.16 11.67
N VAL A 67 14.22 13.02 11.03
CA VAL A 67 14.00 13.44 9.64
C VAL A 67 14.04 12.22 8.70
N TYR A 68 15.02 11.33 8.88
CA TYR A 68 15.11 10.10 8.11
C TYR A 68 13.83 9.25 8.23
N PHE A 69 13.35 9.00 9.46
CA PHE A 69 12.13 8.21 9.68
C PHE A 69 10.88 8.89 9.13
N ILE A 70 10.75 10.22 9.26
CA ILE A 70 9.64 10.98 8.66
C ILE A 70 9.61 10.77 7.14
N ILE A 71 10.75 10.96 6.47
CA ILE A 71 10.85 10.77 5.02
C ILE A 71 10.52 9.31 4.63
N TYR A 72 11.10 8.35 5.34
CA TYR A 72 10.89 6.93 5.08
C TYR A 72 9.42 6.52 5.22
N HIS A 73 8.79 6.88 6.34
CA HIS A 73 7.38 6.56 6.59
C HIS A 73 6.46 7.30 5.62
N SER A 74 6.75 8.55 5.27
CA SER A 74 5.94 9.32 4.31
C SER A 74 5.95 8.66 2.93
N LYS A 75 7.13 8.26 2.43
CA LYS A 75 7.25 7.53 1.15
C LYS A 75 6.53 6.19 1.18
N ARG A 76 6.62 5.48 2.31
CA ARG A 76 5.92 4.21 2.51
C ARG A 76 4.39 4.39 2.48
N ILE A 77 3.85 5.37 3.20
CA ILE A 77 2.42 5.68 3.23
C ILE A 77 1.93 6.02 1.82
N GLU A 78 2.70 6.82 1.08
CA GLU A 78 2.36 7.16 -0.29
C GLU A 78 2.32 5.93 -1.21
N ALA A 79 3.30 5.03 -1.09
CA ALA A 79 3.34 3.79 -1.86
C ALA A 79 2.15 2.87 -1.54
N GLU A 80 1.86 2.64 -0.26
CA GLU A 80 0.74 1.79 0.18
C GLU A 80 -0.62 2.29 -0.31
N ARG A 81 -0.77 3.62 -0.48
CA ARG A 81 -2.02 4.21 -0.95
C ARG A 81 -2.17 4.17 -2.46
N LYS A 82 -1.09 4.03 -3.22
CA LYS A 82 -1.10 4.19 -4.68
C LYS A 82 -1.83 3.06 -5.38
N PHE A 83 -2.63 3.41 -6.37
CA PHE A 83 -3.20 2.49 -7.34
C PHE A 83 -2.36 2.47 -8.62
N TYR A 84 -2.25 1.28 -9.21
CA TYR A 84 -1.59 1.03 -10.47
C TYR A 84 -2.65 0.65 -11.50
N SER A 85 -2.57 1.23 -12.70
CA SER A 85 -3.44 0.83 -13.80
C SER A 85 -2.89 -0.42 -14.49
N ILE A 86 -3.77 -1.37 -14.79
CA ILE A 86 -3.50 -2.54 -15.63
C ILE A 86 -4.47 -2.49 -16.81
N PRO A 87 -4.01 -2.32 -18.06
CA PRO A 87 -4.89 -2.39 -19.21
C PRO A 87 -5.46 -3.81 -19.35
N VAL A 88 -6.76 -3.92 -19.61
CA VAL A 88 -7.45 -5.20 -19.74
C VAL A 88 -8.52 -5.16 -20.83
N THR A 89 -8.84 -6.34 -21.35
CA THR A 89 -9.97 -6.57 -22.27
C THR A 89 -11.25 -6.88 -21.48
N SER A 90 -12.41 -6.75 -22.12
CA SER A 90 -13.70 -7.12 -21.51
C SER A 90 -13.78 -8.60 -21.11
N PHE A 91 -13.08 -9.49 -21.83
CA PHE A 91 -12.97 -10.91 -21.47
C PHE A 91 -12.21 -11.09 -20.16
N GLN A 92 -11.05 -10.43 -20.03
CA GLN A 92 -10.24 -10.48 -18.81
C GLN A 92 -10.98 -9.90 -17.60
N LEU A 93 -11.75 -8.83 -17.79
CA LEU A 93 -12.61 -8.25 -16.75
C LEU A 93 -13.63 -9.27 -16.23
N THR A 94 -14.28 -9.99 -17.15
CA THR A 94 -15.31 -10.99 -16.81
C THR A 94 -14.72 -12.18 -16.04
N ASN A 95 -13.49 -12.57 -16.38
CA ASN A 95 -12.81 -13.73 -15.79
C ASN A 95 -11.86 -13.36 -14.64
N ILE A 96 -11.94 -12.15 -14.11
CA ILE A 96 -11.00 -11.67 -13.09
C ILE A 96 -10.89 -12.63 -11.89
N GLU A 97 -12.00 -13.20 -11.44
CA GLU A 97 -12.03 -14.15 -10.32
C GLU A 97 -11.19 -15.40 -10.56
N GLU A 98 -11.15 -15.88 -11.80
CA GLU A 98 -10.36 -17.05 -12.16
C GLU A 98 -8.86 -16.75 -12.04
N TYR A 99 -8.42 -15.57 -12.49
CA TYR A 99 -7.03 -15.13 -12.31
C TYR A 99 -6.67 -14.97 -10.82
N LEU A 100 -7.56 -14.38 -10.00
CA LEU A 100 -7.31 -14.28 -8.54
C LEU A 100 -7.21 -15.67 -7.89
N LYS A 101 -8.05 -16.61 -8.32
CA LYS A 101 -8.01 -18.00 -7.84
C LYS A 101 -6.72 -18.71 -8.24
N GLN A 102 -6.22 -18.49 -9.47
CA GLN A 102 -4.92 -19.01 -9.92
C GLN A 102 -3.76 -18.47 -9.06
N LEU A 103 -3.84 -17.21 -8.64
CA LEU A 103 -2.89 -16.59 -7.71
C LEU A 103 -3.09 -17.03 -6.24
N LYS A 104 -4.08 -17.89 -5.97
CA LYS A 104 -4.46 -18.35 -4.62
C LYS A 104 -4.89 -17.20 -3.70
N TRP A 105 -5.42 -16.13 -4.27
CA TRP A 105 -5.97 -15.02 -3.50
C TRP A 105 -7.42 -15.34 -3.11
N THR A 106 -7.77 -15.03 -1.87
CA THR A 106 -9.11 -15.28 -1.33
C THR A 106 -9.97 -14.04 -1.50
N ILE A 107 -11.05 -14.12 -2.27
CA ILE A 107 -11.99 -12.99 -2.43
C ILE A 107 -12.70 -12.76 -1.10
N LEU A 108 -12.65 -11.54 -0.60
CA LEU A 108 -13.32 -11.11 0.63
C LEU A 108 -14.65 -10.43 0.33
N GLU A 109 -14.68 -9.61 -0.72
CA GLU A 109 -15.85 -8.84 -1.12
C GLU A 109 -15.81 -8.61 -2.64
N LYS A 110 -17.00 -8.60 -3.26
CA LYS A 110 -17.17 -8.29 -4.67
C LYS A 110 -18.47 -7.51 -4.87
N ASN A 111 -18.41 -6.50 -5.73
CA ASN A 111 -19.58 -5.91 -6.36
C ASN A 111 -19.32 -5.59 -7.85
N SER A 112 -20.19 -4.80 -8.46
CA SER A 112 -20.08 -4.41 -9.87
C SER A 112 -18.89 -3.48 -10.18
N SER A 113 -18.35 -2.79 -9.17
CA SER A 113 -17.36 -1.73 -9.34
C SER A 113 -15.98 -2.11 -8.78
N TYR A 114 -15.90 -3.07 -7.86
CA TYR A 114 -14.64 -3.53 -7.31
C TYR A 114 -14.66 -4.99 -6.82
N ILE A 115 -13.46 -5.53 -6.63
CA ILE A 115 -13.18 -6.73 -5.84
C ILE A 115 -12.14 -6.41 -4.76
N SER A 116 -12.40 -6.88 -3.55
CA SER A 116 -11.42 -6.99 -2.49
C SER A 116 -11.01 -8.45 -2.30
N ALA A 117 -9.71 -8.70 -2.23
CA ALA A 117 -9.16 -10.03 -2.02
C ALA A 117 -8.00 -10.00 -1.03
N ARG A 118 -7.63 -11.16 -0.50
CA ARG A 118 -6.50 -11.33 0.42
C ARG A 118 -5.49 -12.30 -0.15
N THR A 119 -4.21 -11.92 -0.14
CA THR A 119 -3.11 -12.81 -0.53
C THR A 119 -2.81 -13.83 0.58
N PRO A 120 -2.29 -15.02 0.24
CA PRO A 120 -1.99 -16.03 1.22
C PRO A 120 -0.90 -15.56 2.19
N THR A 121 -1.02 -15.97 3.45
CA THR A 121 0.02 -15.77 4.46
C THR A 121 1.18 -16.74 4.23
N SER A 122 2.40 -16.30 4.50
CA SER A 122 3.61 -17.13 4.46
C SER A 122 4.50 -16.83 5.67
N LEU A 123 5.57 -17.61 5.87
CA LEU A 123 6.52 -17.39 6.97
C LEU A 123 7.11 -15.96 7.01
N THR A 124 7.13 -15.28 5.86
CA THR A 124 7.66 -13.91 5.75
C THR A 124 6.57 -12.88 5.44
N SER A 125 5.30 -13.27 5.30
CA SER A 125 4.19 -12.40 4.88
C SER A 125 2.93 -12.64 5.70
N TRP A 126 2.37 -11.59 6.28
CA TRP A 126 1.08 -11.67 6.99
C TRP A 126 -0.14 -11.56 6.06
N GLY A 127 0.12 -11.65 4.74
CA GLY A 127 -0.86 -11.42 3.70
C GLY A 127 -1.06 -9.93 3.44
N GLU A 128 -1.62 -9.64 2.28
CA GLU A 128 -1.92 -8.30 1.80
C GLU A 128 -3.38 -8.24 1.37
N ASN A 129 -4.01 -7.10 1.61
CA ASN A 129 -5.34 -6.78 1.14
C ASN A 129 -5.21 -6.16 -0.25
N ILE A 130 -5.73 -6.86 -1.24
CA ILE A 130 -5.82 -6.45 -2.63
C ILE A 130 -7.15 -5.71 -2.83
N THR A 131 -7.09 -4.58 -3.52
CA THR A 131 -8.27 -3.87 -4.02
C THR A 131 -8.13 -3.69 -5.52
N ILE A 132 -9.14 -4.13 -6.26
CA ILE A 132 -9.22 -4.01 -7.72
C ILE A 132 -10.49 -3.25 -8.05
N LEU A 133 -10.39 -2.08 -8.68
CA LEU A 133 -11.55 -1.36 -9.21
C LEU A 133 -11.67 -1.63 -10.70
N PHE A 134 -12.89 -1.83 -11.16
CA PHE A 134 -13.22 -2.08 -12.56
C PHE A 134 -13.46 -0.77 -13.30
N ARG A 135 -12.77 -0.59 -14.41
CA ARG A 135 -13.05 0.42 -15.42
C ARG A 135 -13.24 -0.27 -16.77
N GLU A 136 -13.73 0.49 -17.76
CA GLU A 136 -14.10 -0.08 -19.07
C GLU A 136 -12.96 -0.85 -19.75
N ASN A 137 -11.73 -0.30 -19.72
CA ASN A 137 -10.56 -0.84 -20.43
C ASN A 137 -9.33 -1.04 -19.52
N GLU A 138 -9.49 -0.88 -18.22
CA GLU A 138 -8.39 -1.02 -17.27
C GLU A 138 -8.89 -1.47 -15.89
N LEU A 139 -7.96 -1.97 -15.08
CA LEU A 139 -8.13 -2.23 -13.67
C LEU A 139 -7.28 -1.26 -12.87
N LEU A 140 -7.84 -0.67 -11.82
CA LEU A 140 -7.02 -0.04 -10.79
C LEU A 140 -6.70 -1.04 -9.71
N PHE A 141 -5.43 -1.38 -9.58
CA PHE A 141 -4.91 -2.34 -8.62
C PHE A 141 -4.18 -1.65 -7.47
N ASN A 142 -4.48 -2.05 -6.24
CA ASN A 142 -3.72 -1.68 -5.06
C ASN A 142 -3.49 -2.92 -4.18
N SER A 143 -2.29 -3.01 -3.61
CA SER A 143 -1.92 -4.04 -2.63
C SER A 143 -1.45 -3.36 -1.36
N ARG A 144 -2.10 -3.66 -0.22
CA ARG A 144 -1.75 -3.09 1.09
C ARG A 144 -1.40 -4.19 2.10
N PRO A 145 -0.27 -4.08 2.81
CA PRO A 145 0.07 -5.06 3.86
C PRO A 145 -0.96 -5.05 4.98
N ASP A 146 -1.24 -6.23 5.54
CA ASP A 146 -2.12 -6.37 6.71
C ASP A 146 -1.28 -6.25 8.00
N ALA A 147 -1.19 -5.03 8.55
CA ALA A 147 -0.49 -4.67 9.78
C ALA A 147 1.04 -4.96 9.83
N GLN A 148 1.66 -5.40 8.74
CA GLN A 148 3.09 -5.69 8.73
C GLN A 148 3.92 -4.38 8.76
N PRO A 149 4.86 -4.22 9.72
CA PRO A 149 5.61 -2.98 9.88
C PRO A 149 6.70 -2.78 8.83
N ASN A 150 7.02 -3.79 8.00
CA ASN A 150 8.08 -3.66 6.99
C ASN A 150 7.79 -4.55 5.78
N THR A 151 7.47 -3.92 4.65
CA THR A 151 7.29 -4.58 3.35
C THR A 151 7.92 -3.69 2.28
N TYR A 152 9.19 -3.93 1.96
CA TYR A 152 9.86 -3.21 0.88
C TYR A 152 9.49 -3.85 -0.46
N LYS A 153 8.83 -3.08 -1.35
CA LYS A 153 8.48 -3.45 -2.74
C LYS A 153 7.55 -4.67 -2.92
N ARG A 154 6.76 -5.06 -1.91
CA ARG A 154 5.82 -6.19 -2.07
C ARG A 154 4.60 -5.86 -2.91
N ASP A 155 4.18 -4.61 -2.83
CA ASP A 155 3.23 -3.96 -3.70
C ASP A 155 3.55 -4.19 -5.19
N CYS A 156 4.83 -4.12 -5.58
CA CYS A 156 5.27 -4.47 -6.94
C CYS A 156 5.07 -5.95 -7.27
N VAL A 157 5.32 -6.86 -6.33
CA VAL A 157 5.28 -8.31 -6.60
C VAL A 157 3.86 -8.78 -6.90
N ASN A 158 2.87 -8.36 -6.12
CA ASN A 158 1.48 -8.75 -6.35
C ASN A 158 0.89 -8.08 -7.60
N PHE A 159 1.27 -6.83 -7.86
CA PHE A 159 0.94 -6.15 -9.11
C PHE A 159 1.51 -6.90 -10.32
N GLU A 160 2.81 -7.21 -10.31
CA GLU A 160 3.51 -7.92 -11.39
C GLU A 160 2.92 -9.31 -11.61
N ALA A 161 2.56 -10.04 -10.54
CA ALA A 161 1.95 -11.35 -10.63
C ALA A 161 0.62 -11.31 -11.41
N LEU A 162 -0.27 -10.37 -11.08
CA LEU A 162 -1.54 -10.21 -11.78
C LEU A 162 -1.33 -9.67 -13.21
N TYR A 163 -0.47 -8.67 -13.37
CA TYR A 163 -0.16 -8.07 -14.67
C TYR A 163 0.39 -9.11 -15.67
N ASN A 164 1.34 -9.94 -15.24
CA ASN A 164 1.92 -10.97 -16.08
C ASN A 164 0.89 -12.05 -16.44
N LEU A 165 0.03 -12.43 -15.48
CA LEU A 165 -1.00 -13.43 -15.73
C LEU A 165 -2.00 -12.96 -16.79
N LEU A 166 -2.46 -11.71 -16.68
CA LEU A 166 -3.36 -11.09 -17.64
C LEU A 166 -2.72 -10.97 -19.04
N ASN A 167 -1.49 -10.48 -19.12
CA ASN A 167 -0.82 -10.27 -20.41
C ASN A 167 -0.43 -11.58 -21.12
N ASN A 168 -0.07 -12.62 -20.37
CA ASN A 168 0.22 -13.93 -20.96
C ASN A 168 -1.03 -14.53 -21.63
N ASP A 169 -2.21 -14.32 -21.04
CA ASP A 169 -3.47 -14.79 -21.60
C ASP A 169 -3.84 -14.02 -22.88
N ALA A 170 -3.64 -12.70 -22.89
CA ALA A 170 -3.84 -11.87 -24.09
C ALA A 170 -2.96 -12.34 -25.26
N LYS A 171 -1.71 -12.71 -24.98
CA LYS A 171 -0.80 -13.25 -26.00
C LYS A 171 -1.29 -14.59 -26.56
N GLN A 172 -1.74 -15.51 -25.69
CA GLN A 172 -2.27 -16.81 -26.14
C GLN A 172 -3.53 -16.68 -26.99
N LEU A 173 -4.38 -15.70 -26.73
CA LEU A 173 -5.56 -15.42 -27.57
C LEU A 173 -5.14 -14.88 -28.94
N THR A 174 -4.10 -14.04 -29.00
CA THR A 174 -3.59 -13.49 -30.27
C THR A 174 -2.93 -14.56 -31.13
N ASP A 175 -2.18 -15.50 -30.52
CA ASP A 175 -1.50 -16.58 -31.25
C ASP A 175 -2.46 -17.68 -31.77
N ARG A 176 -3.73 -17.68 -31.34
CA ARG A 176 -4.76 -18.64 -31.74
C ARG A 176 -5.69 -18.14 -32.85
N LEU A 177 -5.57 -16.87 -33.23
CA LEU A 177 -6.33 -16.22 -34.31
C LEU A 177 -5.50 -16.18 -35.59
#